data_AF-A0A7W4FKG0-F1
#
_entry.id   AF-A0A7W4FKG0-F1
#
_cell.length_a   1.000
_cell.length_b   1.000
_cell.length_c   1.000
_cell.angle_alpha   90.00
_cell.angle_beta   90.00
_cell.angle_gamma   90.00
#
_symmetry.space_group_name_H-M   'P 1'
#
loop_
_entity.id
_entity.type
_entity.pdbx_description
1 polymer ?
#
loop_
_entity_poly.entity_id
_entity_poly.type
_entity_poly.pdbx_seq_one_letter_code
_entity_poly.pdbx_strand_id
1 'polypeptide(L)'
;MYNSKPRIRSANKHNQHTDFIAKVVQELRDDESKLAIIKGNLEEYRQQRFLKRGFLTAIERFDWVFEASDNIEDICQQILADDYIGQRLRRYPLLFKGIL
;
A
#
# COMPACT_ATOMS: atom_id res chain seq x y z
N MET A 1 -19.71 15.50 -35.01
CA MET A 1 -18.33 15.83 -34.58
C MET A 1 -18.26 15.75 -33.07
N TYR A 2 -17.62 14.73 -32.49
CA TYR A 2 -16.87 14.81 -31.22
C TYR A 2 -15.93 13.60 -31.18
N ASN A 3 -14.70 13.82 -31.64
CA ASN A 3 -13.64 12.84 -31.67
C ASN A 3 -12.95 12.80 -30.30
N SER A 4 -13.50 12.02 -29.37
CA SER A 4 -12.86 11.79 -28.06
C SER A 4 -11.61 10.94 -28.25
N LYS A 5 -10.46 11.60 -28.38
CA LYS A 5 -9.15 10.95 -28.44
C LYS A 5 -8.97 10.08 -27.17
N PRO A 6 -8.61 8.79 -27.29
CA PRO A 6 -8.30 7.98 -26.12
C PRO A 6 -7.09 8.61 -25.41
N ARG A 7 -7.27 8.89 -24.12
CA ARG A 7 -6.24 9.48 -23.26
C ARG A 7 -5.16 8.42 -23.05
N ILE A 8 -4.11 8.43 -23.86
CA ILE A 8 -2.92 7.57 -23.69
C ILE A 8 -2.35 7.88 -22.30
N ARG A 9 -2.57 6.96 -21.35
CA ARG A 9 -1.99 7.05 -20.02
C ARG A 9 -0.50 6.77 -20.18
N SER A 10 0.34 7.77 -19.93
CA SER A 10 1.80 7.64 -19.96
C SER A 10 2.23 6.47 -19.06
N ALA A 11 2.79 5.43 -19.67
CA ALA A 11 3.22 4.19 -19.01
C ALA A 11 4.43 4.36 -18.08
N ASN A 12 5.07 5.54 -18.08
CA ASN A 12 6.40 5.72 -17.48
C ASN A 12 6.39 5.99 -15.97
N LYS A 13 5.23 6.24 -15.35
CA LYS A 13 5.10 6.46 -13.89
C LYS A 13 4.98 5.16 -13.08
N HIS A 14 4.81 4.02 -13.76
CA HIS A 14 4.54 2.75 -13.11
C HIS A 14 5.79 2.10 -12.50
N ASN A 15 6.98 2.33 -13.08
CA ASN A 15 8.21 1.62 -12.66
C ASN A 15 8.64 1.99 -11.24
N GLN A 16 8.89 3.28 -10.96
CA GLN A 16 9.41 3.73 -9.66
C GLN A 16 8.55 3.31 -8.46
N HIS A 17 7.23 3.29 -8.65
CA HIS A 17 6.30 2.88 -7.61
C HIS A 17 6.31 1.36 -7.39
N THR A 18 6.44 0.59 -8.47
CA THR A 18 6.57 -0.87 -8.41
C THR A 18 7.90 -1.27 -7.77
N ASP A 19 9.00 -0.59 -8.12
CA ASP A 19 10.32 -0.77 -7.51
C ASP A 19 10.30 -0.46 -6.01
N PHE A 20 9.64 0.62 -5.59
CA PHE A 20 9.48 0.96 -4.17
C PHE A 20 8.74 -0.14 -3.40
N ILE A 21 7.61 -0.61 -3.91
CA ILE A 21 6.82 -1.66 -3.27
C ILE A 21 7.62 -2.98 -3.20
N ALA A 22 8.35 -3.32 -4.27
CA ALA A 22 9.19 -4.52 -4.27
C ALA A 22 10.26 -4.46 -3.17
N LYS A 23 10.93 -3.31 -3.00
CA LYS A 23 11.90 -3.10 -1.91
C LYS A 23 11.26 -3.19 -0.53
N VAL A 24 10.09 -2.56 -0.34
CA VAL A 24 9.33 -2.65 0.92
C VAL A 24 9.02 -4.10 1.26
N VAL A 25 8.55 -4.90 0.29
CA VAL A 25 8.24 -6.32 0.53
C VAL A 25 9.48 -7.13 0.85
N GLN A 26 10.63 -6.85 0.21
CA GLN A 26 11.90 -7.49 0.58
C GLN A 26 12.28 -7.16 2.02
N GLU A 27 12.30 -5.87 2.39
CA GLU A 27 12.66 -5.45 3.75
C GLU A 27 11.75 -6.02 4.84
N LEU A 28 10.46 -6.20 4.54
CA LEU A 28 9.49 -6.82 5.44
C LEU A 28 9.72 -8.33 5.61
N ARG A 29 10.23 -9.01 4.56
CA ARG A 29 10.61 -10.43 4.62
C ARG A 29 11.92 -10.64 5.37
N ASP A 30 12.88 -9.73 5.19
CA ASP A 30 14.17 -9.75 5.89
C ASP A 30 14.03 -9.41 7.38
N ASP A 31 13.08 -8.53 7.74
CA ASP A 31 12.80 -8.15 9.13
C ASP A 31 11.29 -7.98 9.38
N GLU A 32 10.66 -9.04 9.92
CA GLU A 32 9.25 -9.05 10.26
C GLU A 32 8.86 -8.01 11.31
N SER A 33 9.82 -7.55 12.14
CA SER A 33 9.59 -6.53 13.17
C SER A 33 9.14 -5.20 12.55
N LYS A 34 9.49 -4.95 11.28
CA LYS A 34 9.09 -3.76 10.53
C LYS A 34 7.57 -3.71 10.27
N LEU A 35 6.83 -4.82 10.43
CA LEU A 35 5.37 -4.77 10.46
C LEU A 35 4.83 -3.88 11.58
N ALA A 36 5.55 -3.78 12.71
CA ALA A 36 5.18 -2.87 13.79
C ALA A 36 5.26 -1.39 13.35
N ILE A 37 6.19 -1.04 12.44
CA ILE A 37 6.30 0.30 11.86
C ILE A 37 5.05 0.61 11.02
N ILE A 38 4.59 -0.35 10.21
CA ILE A 38 3.34 -0.20 9.45
C ILE A 38 2.17 0.00 10.40
N LYS A 39 2.00 -0.86 11.42
CA LYS A 39 0.93 -0.72 12.42
C LYS A 39 0.96 0.67 13.09
N GLY A 40 2.13 1.14 13.51
CA GLY A 40 2.31 2.48 14.09
C GLY A 40 1.94 3.61 13.12
N ASN A 41 2.32 3.49 11.84
CA ASN A 41 1.89 4.45 10.81
C ASN A 41 0.37 4.49 10.67
N LEU A 42 -0.30 3.33 10.65
CA LEU A 42 -1.77 3.27 10.54
C LEU A 42 -2.45 3.99 11.69
N GLU A 43 -1.97 3.80 12.92
CA GLU A 43 -2.47 4.48 14.11
C GLU A 43 -2.21 5.99 14.07
N GLU A 44 -0.98 6.40 13.73
CA GLU A 44 -0.61 7.82 13.58
C GLU A 44 -1.52 8.52 12.57
N TYR A 45 -1.69 7.93 11.38
CA TYR A 45 -2.51 8.53 10.33
C TYR A 45 -3.99 8.56 10.70
N ARG A 46 -4.50 7.55 11.41
CA ARG A 46 -5.91 7.50 11.85
C ARG A 46 -6.26 8.64 12.80
N GLN A 47 -5.32 9.11 13.61
CA GLN A 47 -5.52 10.22 14.55
C GLN A 47 -5.52 11.61 13.88
N GLN A 48 -5.14 11.70 12.60
CA GLN A 48 -5.08 12.99 11.91
C GLN A 48 -6.48 13.55 11.62
N ARG A 49 -6.73 14.78 12.10
CA ARG A 49 -8.02 15.48 11.96
C ARG A 49 -8.53 15.62 10.51
N PHE A 50 -7.62 15.75 9.54
CA PHE A 50 -7.96 16.00 8.14
C PHE A 50 -7.46 14.91 7.19
N LEU A 51 -7.55 13.65 7.61
CA LEU A 51 -7.20 12.53 6.75
C LEU A 51 -8.20 12.36 5.60
N LYS A 52 -7.71 12.26 4.36
CA LYS A 52 -8.57 12.02 3.20
C LYS A 52 -9.27 10.66 3.35
N ARG A 53 -10.58 10.61 3.09
CA ARG A 53 -11.39 9.37 3.12
C ARG A 53 -10.75 8.22 2.36
N GLY A 54 -10.10 8.50 1.23
CA GLY A 54 -9.44 7.46 0.45
C GLY A 54 -8.27 6.79 1.17
N PHE A 55 -7.52 7.56 1.96
CA PHE A 55 -6.43 7.06 2.79
C PHE A 55 -6.97 6.28 3.98
N LEU A 56 -8.04 6.78 4.63
CA LEU A 56 -8.73 6.04 5.70
C LEU A 56 -9.19 4.66 5.22
N THR A 57 -9.76 4.57 4.03
CA THR A 57 -10.12 3.27 3.44
C THR A 57 -8.91 2.36 3.21
N ALA A 58 -7.73 2.90 2.90
CA ALA A 58 -6.54 2.07 2.77
C ALA A 58 -6.06 1.53 4.14
N ILE A 59 -6.20 2.33 5.21
CA ILE A 59 -5.97 1.89 6.58
C ILE A 59 -6.94 0.75 6.93
N GLU A 60 -8.24 0.94 6.72
CA GLU A 60 -9.27 -0.07 6.99
C GLU A 60 -9.01 -1.39 6.24
N ARG A 61 -8.48 -1.32 5.00
CA ARG A 61 -8.10 -2.54 4.27
C ARG A 61 -6.89 -3.22 4.88
N PHE A 62 -5.91 -2.47 5.38
CA PHE A 62 -4.77 -3.05 6.07
C PHE A 62 -5.18 -3.76 7.36
N ASP A 63 -6.12 -3.18 8.12
CA ASP A 63 -6.66 -3.82 9.32
C ASP A 63 -7.20 -5.22 8.97
N TRP A 64 -8.00 -5.34 7.89
CA TRP A 64 -8.52 -6.63 7.45
C TRP A 64 -7.43 -7.64 7.05
N VAL A 65 -6.32 -7.18 6.46
CA VAL A 65 -5.20 -8.06 6.12
C VAL A 65 -4.56 -8.61 7.39
N PHE A 66 -4.31 -7.75 8.39
CA PHE A 66 -3.74 -8.16 9.67
C PHE A 66 -4.69 -9.02 10.50
N GLU A 67 -6.00 -8.81 10.40
CA GLU A 67 -7.00 -9.67 11.05
C GLU A 67 -7.10 -11.05 10.38
N ALA A 68 -6.86 -11.14 9.07
CA ALA A 68 -6.96 -12.38 8.31
C ALA A 68 -5.70 -13.26 8.41
N SER A 69 -4.52 -12.67 8.56
CA SER A 69 -3.27 -13.41 8.74
C SER A 69 -2.23 -12.62 9.53
N ASP A 70 -1.57 -13.31 10.46
CA ASP A 70 -0.36 -12.85 11.15
C ASP A 70 0.93 -13.32 10.46
N ASN A 71 0.84 -14.10 9.36
CA ASN A 71 2.01 -14.58 8.64
C ASN A 71 2.55 -13.49 7.70
N ILE A 72 3.84 -13.19 7.83
CA ILE A 72 4.53 -12.19 7.01
C ILE A 72 4.42 -12.47 5.50
N GLU A 73 4.45 -13.73 5.07
CA GLU A 73 4.33 -14.09 3.66
C GLU A 73 2.95 -13.79 3.10
N ASP A 74 1.88 -14.09 3.86
CA ASP A 74 0.50 -13.81 3.44
C ASP A 74 0.29 -12.29 3.31
N ILE A 75 0.81 -11.52 4.28
CA ILE A 75 0.74 -10.05 4.26
C ILE A 75 1.48 -9.51 3.04
N CYS A 76 2.69 -10.00 2.76
CA CYS A 76 3.47 -9.60 1.59
C CYS A 76 2.78 -9.96 0.27
N GLN A 77 2.19 -11.16 0.18
CA GLN A 77 1.39 -11.58 -0.98
C GLN A 77 0.19 -10.66 -1.17
N GLN A 78 -0.51 -10.29 -0.10
CA GLN A 78 -1.68 -9.42 -0.16
C GLN A 78 -1.33 -7.99 -0.58
N ILE A 79 -0.14 -7.49 -0.21
CA ILE A 79 0.38 -6.20 -0.71
C ILE A 79 0.65 -6.25 -2.21
N LEU A 80 1.23 -7.36 -2.70
CA LEU A 80 1.57 -7.55 -4.11
C LEU A 80 0.36 -7.95 -4.98
N ALA A 81 -0.71 -8.42 -4.37
CA ALA A 81 -1.89 -8.92 -5.06
C ALA A 81 -2.45 -7.88 -6.06
N ASP A 82 -2.83 -8.37 -7.24
CA ASP A 82 -3.47 -7.56 -8.28
C ASP A 82 -4.98 -7.41 -8.09
N ASP A 83 -5.47 -7.77 -6.91
CA ASP A 83 -6.85 -7.55 -6.48
C ASP A 83 -7.11 -6.10 -6.04
N TYR A 84 -8.35 -5.83 -5.63
CA TYR A 84 -8.73 -4.50 -5.15
C TYR A 84 -7.92 -4.06 -3.92
N ILE A 85 -7.61 -4.97 -3.00
CA ILE A 85 -6.91 -4.67 -1.75
C ILE A 85 -5.47 -4.30 -2.06
N GLY A 86 -4.70 -5.16 -2.72
CA GLY A 86 -3.30 -4.91 -3.04
C GLY A 86 -3.13 -3.67 -3.92
N GLN A 87 -4.01 -3.45 -4.92
CA GLN A 87 -4.01 -2.20 -5.68
C GLN A 87 -4.28 -0.96 -4.80
N ARG A 88 -5.14 -1.11 -3.79
CA ARG A 88 -5.46 -0.02 -2.85
C ARG A 88 -4.29 0.29 -1.94
N LEU A 89 -3.66 -0.72 -1.34
CA LEU A 89 -2.53 -0.56 -0.42
C LEU A 89 -1.35 0.09 -1.14
N ARG A 90 -0.99 -0.45 -2.31
CA ARG A 90 0.11 0.07 -3.12
C ARG A 90 -0.08 1.55 -3.43
N ARG A 91 -1.30 2.03 -3.69
CA ARG A 91 -1.58 3.45 -4.03
C ARG A 91 -1.15 4.47 -2.95
N TYR A 92 -0.94 4.04 -1.71
CA TYR A 92 -0.61 4.92 -0.59
C TYR A 92 0.77 4.57 0.01
N PRO A 93 1.88 4.99 -0.64
CA PRO A 93 3.23 4.64 -0.20
C PRO A 93 3.58 5.16 1.21
N LEU A 94 2.88 6.19 1.70
CA LEU A 94 3.05 6.70 3.07
C LEU A 94 2.73 5.67 4.15
N LEU A 95 1.92 4.66 3.85
CA LEU A 95 1.67 3.54 4.78
C LEU A 95 2.96 2.79 5.15
N PHE A 96 3.95 2.81 4.24
CA PHE A 96 5.24 2.13 4.36
C PHE A 96 6.39 3.08 4.74
N LYS A 97 6.07 4.25 5.30
CA LYS A 97 7.08 5.22 5.74
C LYS A 97 7.98 4.59 6.82
N GLY A 98 9.30 4.68 6.65
CA GLY A 98 10.29 4.19 7.63
C GLY A 98 10.67 2.71 7.49
N ILE A 99 10.25 2.04 6.41
CA ILE A 99 10.62 0.64 6.13
C ILE A 99 11.98 0.53 5.41
N LEU A 100 12.26 1.46 4.48
CA LEU A 100 13.51 1.54 3.70
C LEU A 100 14.55 2.44 4.39
#